data_AF-W5NWG6-F1
#
_entry.id   AF-W5NWG6-F1
#
_cell.length_a   1.000
_cell.length_b   1.000
_cell.length_c   1.000
_cell.angle_alpha   90.00
_cell.angle_beta   90.00
_cell.angle_gamma   90.00
#
_symmetry.space_group_name_H-M   'P 1'
#
loop_
_entity.id
_entity.type
_entity.pdbx_description
1 polymer ?
#
loop_
_entity_poly.entity_id
_entity_poly.type
_entity_poly.pdbx_seq_one_letter_code
_entity_poly.pdbx_strand_id
1 'polypeptide(L)'
;ELTSRIRAKSSPDEHEVQDSDNFVSFSPDFVWTLRDFSLELKLDGQPITADEYLEYSLKLKQGNDTKTKHFNEPRLCIQKFFPEKKCFIFDHPAHRRCLSHLEQLQEEDLNPEFREQVADFCVYILSHSKAKTLSGGITVNGPRESLLLSFLTWTFLLPIIDNRSGRHEDYF
;
A
#
# COMPACT_ATOMS: atom_id res chain seq x y z
N GLU A 1 -12.15 -5.73 1.97
CA GLU A 1 -11.18 -5.19 0.98
C GLU A 1 -11.11 -3.66 1.14
N LEU A 2 -10.11 -2.96 0.59
CA LEU A 2 -10.00 -1.48 0.73
C LEU A 2 -11.25 -0.76 0.23
N THR A 3 -11.81 -1.23 -0.90
CA THR A 3 -13.10 -0.87 -1.48
C THR A 3 -14.28 -0.96 -0.50
N SER A 4 -14.23 -1.91 0.44
CA SER A 4 -15.30 -2.12 1.41
C SER A 4 -15.13 -1.29 2.69
N ARG A 5 -13.97 -0.66 2.90
CA ARG A 5 -13.60 0.03 4.14
C ARG A 5 -13.34 1.53 3.96
N ILE A 6 -13.03 1.96 2.74
CA ILE A 6 -12.76 3.36 2.42
C ILE A 6 -13.81 3.81 1.41
N ARG A 7 -14.62 4.79 1.78
CA ARG A 7 -15.64 5.38 0.91
C ARG A 7 -15.36 6.85 0.74
N ALA A 8 -15.30 7.32 -0.51
CA ALA A 8 -15.13 8.73 -0.84
C ALA A 8 -16.48 9.45 -0.74
N LYS A 9 -16.99 9.69 0.47
CA LYS A 9 -18.20 10.53 0.62
C LYS A 9 -17.81 12.00 0.68
N SER A 10 -17.97 12.71 -0.44
CA SER A 10 -18.07 14.16 -0.48
C SER A 10 -19.55 14.57 -0.56
N SER A 11 -20.12 15.04 0.56
CA SER A 11 -21.46 15.64 0.67
C SER A 11 -22.69 14.69 0.50
N PRO A 12 -23.87 15.01 1.09
CA PRO A 12 -25.07 14.16 1.05
C PRO A 12 -25.85 14.17 -0.28
N ASP A 13 -25.51 15.05 -1.23
CA ASP A 13 -26.40 15.40 -2.36
C ASP A 13 -25.95 14.94 -3.76
N GLU A 14 -24.91 14.11 -3.88
CA GLU A 14 -24.44 13.64 -5.19
C GLU A 14 -24.88 12.19 -5.47
N HIS A 15 -25.74 12.04 -6.48
CA HIS A 15 -26.20 10.77 -7.04
C HIS A 15 -25.03 9.85 -7.40
N GLU A 16 -25.21 8.55 -7.15
CA GLU A 16 -24.27 7.42 -7.26
C GLU A 16 -23.59 7.22 -8.64
N VAL A 17 -22.81 8.20 -9.11
CA VAL A 17 -22.04 8.09 -10.35
C VAL A 17 -20.54 8.18 -10.06
N GLN A 18 -19.90 7.01 -10.12
CA GLN A 18 -18.46 6.74 -10.20
C GLN A 18 -17.57 7.39 -9.11
N ASP A 19 -17.66 6.78 -7.92
CA ASP A 19 -16.79 6.90 -6.73
C ASP A 19 -15.26 6.76 -6.99
N SER A 20 -14.82 6.52 -8.23
CA SER A 20 -13.41 6.28 -8.56
C SER A 20 -12.61 7.52 -8.88
N ASP A 21 -13.19 8.50 -9.57
CA ASP A 21 -12.41 9.61 -10.13
C ASP A 21 -12.04 10.63 -9.05
N ASN A 22 -12.93 10.80 -8.06
CA ASN A 22 -12.63 11.58 -6.85
C ASN A 22 -11.52 10.93 -6.00
N PHE A 23 -11.43 9.59 -5.99
CA PHE A 23 -10.48 8.85 -5.14
C PHE A 23 -9.02 9.04 -5.57
N VAL A 24 -8.78 9.13 -6.89
CA VAL A 24 -7.43 9.28 -7.46
C VAL A 24 -6.72 10.55 -6.95
N SER A 25 -7.47 11.61 -6.65
CA SER A 25 -6.90 12.91 -6.24
C SER A 25 -6.25 12.95 -4.85
N PHE A 26 -6.62 12.01 -3.96
CA PHE A 26 -6.10 11.94 -2.59
C PHE A 26 -5.49 10.58 -2.23
N SER A 27 -5.41 9.67 -3.20
CA SER A 27 -4.69 8.41 -3.06
C SER A 27 -3.22 8.66 -2.78
N PRO A 28 -2.61 7.93 -1.84
CA PRO A 28 -1.17 7.97 -1.68
C PRO A 28 -0.48 7.34 -2.89
N ASP A 29 0.78 7.69 -3.10
CA ASP A 29 1.64 6.96 -4.02
C ASP A 29 1.91 5.56 -3.43
N PHE A 30 2.00 4.54 -4.27
CA PHE A 30 2.22 3.15 -3.84
C PHE A 30 3.64 2.70 -4.09
N VAL A 31 4.33 2.28 -3.04
CA VAL A 31 5.68 1.70 -3.15
C VAL A 31 5.65 0.24 -2.70
N TRP A 32 6.00 -0.68 -3.60
CA TRP A 32 6.13 -2.10 -3.29
C TRP A 32 7.58 -2.44 -3.02
N THR A 33 7.89 -2.79 -1.77
CA THR A 33 9.21 -3.30 -1.37
C THR A 33 9.20 -4.82 -1.32
N LEU A 34 9.95 -5.49 -2.20
CA LEU A 34 10.11 -6.94 -2.25
C LEU A 34 11.37 -7.33 -1.48
N ARG A 35 11.21 -7.97 -0.33
CA ARG A 35 12.31 -8.39 0.56
C ARG A 35 12.81 -9.78 0.18
N ASP A 36 14.08 -10.04 0.46
CA ASP A 36 14.74 -11.33 0.23
C ASP A 36 14.58 -11.81 -1.23
N PHE A 37 14.66 -10.85 -2.17
CA PHE A 37 14.44 -11.09 -3.58
C PHE A 37 15.52 -12.02 -4.13
N SER A 38 15.10 -13.07 -4.83
CA SER A 38 15.97 -14.16 -5.29
C SER A 38 15.80 -14.49 -6.77
N LEU A 39 14.93 -13.76 -7.47
CA LEU A 39 14.73 -13.92 -8.90
C LEU A 39 15.71 -13.05 -9.66
N GLU A 40 16.20 -13.53 -10.80
CA GLU A 40 16.82 -12.64 -11.77
C GLU A 40 15.73 -11.73 -12.37
N LEU A 41 15.98 -10.42 -12.40
CA LEU A 41 15.11 -9.47 -13.10
C LEU A 41 15.27 -9.61 -14.62
N LYS A 42 14.71 -10.68 -15.18
CA LYS A 42 14.67 -10.93 -16.61
C LYS A 42 13.28 -11.34 -17.06
N LEU A 43 12.89 -10.83 -18.23
CA LEU A 43 11.70 -11.26 -18.96
C LEU A 43 12.12 -11.62 -20.38
N ASP A 44 11.79 -12.83 -20.84
CA ASP A 44 12.17 -13.34 -22.16
C ASP A 44 13.69 -13.22 -22.44
N GLY A 45 14.50 -13.40 -21.40
CA GLY A 45 15.96 -13.30 -21.45
C GLY A 45 16.53 -11.88 -21.44
N GLN A 46 15.69 -10.85 -21.51
CA GLN A 46 16.10 -9.44 -21.43
C GLN A 46 16.05 -8.94 -19.98
N PRO A 47 17.04 -8.15 -19.53
CA PRO A 47 16.99 -7.54 -18.20
C PRO A 47 15.81 -6.57 -18.11
N ILE A 48 15.15 -6.56 -16.95
CA ILE A 48 14.08 -5.62 -16.61
C ILE A 48 14.41 -4.90 -15.32
N THR A 49 13.74 -3.78 -15.08
CA THR A 49 13.76 -3.03 -13.83
C THR A 49 12.78 -3.62 -12.82
N ALA A 50 12.91 -3.24 -11.54
CA ALA A 50 11.94 -3.59 -10.52
C ALA A 50 10.54 -3.02 -10.83
N ASP A 51 10.47 -1.84 -11.44
CA ASP A 51 9.21 -1.21 -11.86
C ASP A 51 8.54 -2.00 -12.98
N GLU A 52 9.29 -2.43 -14.00
CA GLU A 52 8.77 -3.32 -15.05
C GLU A 52 8.32 -4.68 -14.48
N TYR A 53 9.03 -5.21 -13.47
CA TYR A 53 8.59 -6.40 -12.75
C TYR A 53 7.24 -6.20 -12.05
N LEU A 54 7.01 -5.03 -11.43
CA LEU A 54 5.73 -4.66 -10.84
C LEU A 54 4.62 -4.58 -11.89
N GLU A 55 4.87 -3.87 -13.00
CA GLU A 55 3.90 -3.76 -14.09
C GLU A 55 3.53 -5.14 -14.65
N TYR A 56 4.52 -6.00 -14.85
CA TYR A 56 4.31 -7.37 -15.28
C TYR A 56 3.48 -8.17 -14.27
N SER A 57 3.77 -8.05 -12.98
CA SER A 57 3.06 -8.74 -11.90
C SER A 57 1.59 -8.34 -11.78
N LEU A 58 1.28 -7.10 -12.17
CA LEU A 58 -0.08 -6.55 -12.19
C LEU A 58 -0.86 -6.88 -13.47
N LYS A 59 -0.28 -7.55 -14.48
CA LYS A 59 -1.00 -7.92 -15.71
C LYS A 59 -2.23 -8.78 -15.41
N LEU A 60 -3.33 -8.44 -16.07
CA LEU A 60 -4.59 -9.17 -15.95
C LEU A 60 -4.59 -10.41 -16.84
N LYS A 61 -5.26 -11.46 -16.36
CA LYS A 61 -5.57 -12.63 -17.18
C LYS A 61 -6.84 -12.39 -17.97
N GLN A 62 -6.87 -12.86 -19.22
CA GLN A 62 -8.11 -12.89 -20.01
C GLN A 62 -8.99 -14.05 -19.56
N GLY A 63 -10.30 -13.83 -19.56
CA GLY A 63 -11.31 -14.81 -19.14
C GLY A 63 -12.34 -14.20 -18.19
N ASN A 64 -13.50 -14.84 -18.08
CA ASN A 64 -14.60 -14.40 -17.21
C ASN A 64 -14.93 -15.41 -16.09
N ASP A 65 -14.17 -16.49 -16.00
CA ASP A 65 -14.38 -17.52 -15.00
C ASP A 65 -14.06 -17.00 -13.58
N THR A 66 -14.60 -17.68 -12.59
CA THR A 66 -14.47 -17.27 -11.19
C THR A 66 -13.01 -17.15 -10.74
N LYS A 67 -12.11 -18.05 -11.18
CA LYS A 67 -10.69 -18.01 -10.78
C LYS A 67 -9.99 -16.81 -11.41
N THR A 68 -10.26 -16.53 -12.68
CA THR A 68 -9.71 -15.35 -13.37
C THR A 68 -10.19 -14.05 -12.73
N LYS A 69 -11.47 -13.96 -12.34
CA LYS A 69 -11.98 -12.80 -11.60
C LYS A 69 -11.27 -12.60 -10.26
N HIS A 70 -11.11 -13.65 -9.45
CA HIS A 70 -10.39 -13.58 -8.17
C HIS A 70 -8.90 -13.22 -8.35
N PHE A 71 -8.27 -13.66 -9.45
CA PHE A 71 -6.90 -13.29 -9.77
C PHE A 71 -6.79 -11.80 -10.18
N ASN A 72 -7.75 -11.30 -10.96
CA ASN A 72 -7.71 -9.95 -11.51
C ASN A 72 -8.16 -8.87 -10.52
N GLU A 73 -9.10 -9.17 -9.60
CA GLU A 73 -9.65 -8.19 -8.67
C GLU A 73 -8.58 -7.41 -7.87
N PRO A 74 -7.65 -8.04 -7.13
CA PRO A 74 -6.64 -7.30 -6.37
C PRO A 74 -5.70 -6.50 -7.28
N ARG A 75 -5.45 -6.97 -8.51
CA ARG A 75 -4.62 -6.24 -9.49
C ARG A 75 -5.32 -4.99 -10.00
N LEU A 76 -6.61 -5.10 -10.32
CA LEU A 76 -7.45 -3.96 -10.69
C LEU A 76 -7.54 -2.95 -9.56
N CYS A 77 -7.67 -3.42 -8.32
CA CYS A 77 -7.67 -2.59 -7.13
C CYS A 77 -6.37 -1.76 -7.06
N ILE A 78 -5.21 -2.41 -7.12
CA ILE A 78 -3.92 -1.70 -7.09
C ILE A 78 -3.78 -0.73 -8.27
N GLN A 79 -4.12 -1.16 -9.49
CA GLN A 79 -4.00 -0.33 -10.69
C GLN A 79 -4.88 0.93 -10.62
N LYS A 80 -6.09 0.81 -10.07
CA LYS A 80 -7.09 1.87 -10.01
C LYS A 80 -6.88 2.81 -8.83
N PHE A 81 -6.55 2.29 -7.65
CA PHE A 81 -6.44 3.09 -6.44
C PHE A 81 -5.11 3.81 -6.29
N PHE A 82 -4.05 3.33 -6.92
CA PHE A 82 -2.72 3.93 -6.80
C PHE A 82 -2.23 4.31 -8.19
N PRO A 83 -2.42 5.56 -8.63
CA PRO A 83 -2.00 5.98 -9.97
C PRO A 83 -0.47 5.94 -10.09
N GLU A 84 0.23 6.45 -9.08
CA GLU A 84 1.68 6.38 -8.95
C GLU A 84 2.09 5.10 -8.24
N LYS A 85 2.97 4.34 -8.88
CA LYS A 85 3.46 3.02 -8.43
C LYS A 85 4.97 2.97 -8.61
N LYS A 86 5.67 2.50 -7.59
CA LYS A 86 7.12 2.29 -7.58
C LYS A 86 7.43 0.94 -6.97
N CYS A 87 8.48 0.28 -7.43
CA CYS A 87 8.94 -0.98 -6.93
C CYS A 87 10.41 -0.90 -6.52
N PHE A 88 10.74 -1.50 -5.39
CA PHE A 88 12.11 -1.74 -4.94
C PHE A 88 12.26 -3.20 -4.58
N ILE A 89 13.37 -3.80 -5.02
CA ILE A 89 13.77 -5.13 -4.59
C ILE A 89 14.91 -4.99 -3.58
N PHE A 90 14.93 -5.91 -2.62
CA PHE A 90 15.96 -5.97 -1.60
C PHE A 90 16.52 -7.38 -1.55
N ASP A 91 17.82 -7.48 -1.72
CA ASP A 91 18.57 -8.71 -1.51
C ASP A 91 18.55 -9.09 -0.02
N HIS A 92 19.04 -10.28 0.29
CA HIS A 92 19.19 -10.68 1.68
C HIS A 92 20.17 -9.74 2.37
N PRO A 93 19.77 -9.12 3.51
CA PRO A 93 20.56 -8.04 4.11
C PRO A 93 21.87 -8.55 4.71
N ALA A 94 21.91 -9.81 5.15
CA ALA A 94 23.09 -10.48 5.67
C ALA A 94 22.93 -12.01 5.52
N HIS A 95 23.97 -12.75 5.88
CA HIS A 95 23.89 -14.21 5.94
C HIS A 95 22.79 -14.67 6.91
N ARG A 96 22.04 -15.72 6.56
CA ARG A 96 20.86 -16.22 7.30
C ARG A 96 21.04 -16.33 8.82
N ARG A 97 22.22 -16.77 9.25
CA ARG A 97 22.59 -16.95 10.68
C ARG A 97 22.64 -15.64 11.47
N CYS A 98 22.85 -14.50 10.82
CA CYS A 98 22.96 -13.20 11.45
C CYS A 98 21.60 -12.47 11.52
N LEU A 99 20.58 -12.92 10.78
CA LEU A 99 19.30 -12.22 10.64
C LEU A 99 18.53 -12.07 11.97
N SER A 100 18.74 -12.95 12.94
CA SER A 100 18.12 -12.84 14.28
C SER A 100 18.66 -11.66 15.09
N HIS A 101 19.84 -11.14 14.73
CA HIS A 101 20.52 -10.03 15.40
C HIS A 101 20.82 -8.91 14.39
N LEU A 102 20.00 -8.79 13.33
CA LEU A 102 20.24 -7.87 12.22
C LEU A 102 20.44 -6.41 12.68
N GLU A 103 19.67 -5.97 13.67
CA GLU A 103 19.75 -4.61 14.24
C GLU A 103 21.06 -4.32 14.98
N GLN A 104 21.82 -5.37 15.34
CA GLN A 104 23.10 -5.26 16.05
C GLN A 104 24.31 -5.30 15.10
N LEU A 105 24.09 -5.68 13.84
CA LEU A 105 25.15 -5.71 12.84
C LEU A 105 25.62 -4.30 12.50
N GLN A 106 26.91 -4.17 12.20
CA GLN A 106 27.42 -2.93 11.64
C GLN A 106 27.05 -2.83 10.16
N GLU A 107 27.06 -1.63 9.60
CA GLU A 107 26.67 -1.42 8.22
C GLU A 107 27.60 -2.16 7.25
N GLU A 108 28.88 -2.30 7.60
CA GLU A 108 29.88 -3.02 6.80
C GLU A 108 29.65 -4.54 6.78
N ASP A 109 28.91 -5.08 7.76
CA ASP A 109 28.55 -6.50 7.84
C ASP A 109 27.33 -6.84 6.97
N LEU A 110 26.65 -5.82 6.43
CA LEU A 110 25.52 -5.98 5.53
C LEU A 110 26.00 -6.26 4.10
N ASN A 111 25.16 -6.98 3.37
CA ASN A 111 25.32 -7.19 1.95
C ASN A 111 25.43 -5.82 1.21
N PRO A 112 26.49 -5.57 0.43
CA PRO A 112 26.70 -4.27 -0.22
C PRO A 112 25.58 -3.93 -1.21
N GLU A 113 25.07 -4.88 -1.98
CA GLU A 113 23.92 -4.66 -2.88
C GLU A 113 22.67 -4.26 -2.08
N PHE A 114 22.43 -4.89 -0.92
CA PHE A 114 21.32 -4.50 -0.05
C PHE A 114 21.48 -3.07 0.47
N ARG A 115 22.70 -2.65 0.83
CA ARG A 115 22.96 -1.29 1.31
C ARG A 115 22.66 -0.26 0.23
N GLU A 116 23.10 -0.50 -1.00
CA GLU A 116 22.81 0.37 -2.15
C GLU A 116 21.30 0.46 -2.41
N GLN A 117 20.60 -0.69 -2.41
CA GLN A 117 19.14 -0.74 -2.58
C GLN A 117 18.39 0.04 -1.49
N VAL A 118 18.83 -0.06 -0.23
CA VAL A 118 18.26 0.72 0.89
C VAL A 118 18.56 2.20 0.73
N ALA A 119 19.77 2.58 0.32
CA ALA A 119 20.13 3.97 0.08
C ALA A 119 19.25 4.58 -1.03
N ASP A 120 19.11 3.90 -2.16
CA ASP A 120 18.26 4.33 -3.28
C ASP A 120 16.78 4.45 -2.87
N PHE A 121 16.28 3.48 -2.11
CA PHE A 121 14.94 3.53 -1.53
C PHE A 121 14.76 4.75 -0.63
N CYS A 122 15.68 4.98 0.30
CA CYS A 122 15.63 6.12 1.22
C CYS A 122 15.67 7.45 0.46
N VAL A 123 16.57 7.60 -0.51
CA VAL A 123 16.65 8.80 -1.36
C VAL A 123 15.33 9.01 -2.10
N TYR A 124 14.76 7.97 -2.69
CA TYR A 124 13.48 8.08 -3.38
C TYR A 124 12.36 8.52 -2.44
N ILE A 125 12.17 7.85 -1.30
CA ILE A 125 11.11 8.19 -0.35
C ILE A 125 11.26 9.63 0.15
N LEU A 126 12.46 10.05 0.51
CA LEU A 126 12.70 11.40 1.05
C LEU A 126 12.54 12.52 0.01
N SER A 127 12.75 12.22 -1.28
CA SER A 127 12.66 13.22 -2.37
C SER A 127 11.31 13.23 -3.08
N HIS A 128 10.62 12.09 -3.17
CA HIS A 128 9.38 11.94 -3.95
C HIS A 128 8.12 11.93 -3.09
N SER A 129 8.23 11.66 -1.78
CA SER A 129 7.05 11.69 -0.91
C SER A 129 6.53 13.11 -0.76
N LYS A 130 5.26 13.29 -1.13
CA LYS A 130 4.54 14.56 -1.01
C LYS A 130 4.10 14.76 0.43
N ALA A 131 4.06 16.03 0.87
CA ALA A 131 3.43 16.36 2.14
C ALA A 131 1.96 15.89 2.11
N LYS A 132 1.48 15.29 3.22
CA LYS A 132 0.12 14.76 3.27
C LYS A 132 -0.90 15.87 3.02
N THR A 133 -1.86 15.62 2.13
CA THR A 133 -2.96 16.53 1.82
C THR A 133 -4.32 15.86 2.04
N LEU A 134 -5.32 16.68 2.33
CA LEU A 134 -6.74 16.32 2.27
C LEU A 134 -7.35 16.78 0.94
N SER A 135 -8.60 16.39 0.70
CA SER A 135 -9.39 16.90 -0.42
C SER A 135 -9.33 18.43 -0.51
N GLY A 136 -9.17 18.94 -1.73
CA GLY A 136 -8.95 20.37 -1.96
C GLY A 136 -7.51 20.85 -1.72
N GLY A 137 -6.53 19.95 -1.56
CA GLY A 137 -5.11 20.29 -1.49
C GLY A 137 -4.67 20.84 -0.13
N ILE A 138 -5.46 20.62 0.92
CA ILE A 138 -5.18 21.15 2.26
C ILE A 138 -4.04 20.34 2.89
N THR A 139 -2.87 20.95 3.06
CA THR A 139 -1.73 20.29 3.72
C THR A 139 -2.05 19.98 5.18
N VAL A 140 -1.72 18.76 5.59
CA VAL A 140 -1.89 18.25 6.94
C VAL A 140 -0.64 18.56 7.76
N ASN A 141 -0.86 19.15 8.94
CA ASN A 141 0.16 19.40 9.95
C ASN A 141 -0.12 18.55 11.19
N GLY A 142 0.78 18.57 12.19
CA GLY A 142 0.65 17.73 13.40
C GLY A 142 -0.74 17.73 14.07
N PRO A 143 -1.35 18.90 14.36
CA PRO A 143 -2.70 18.96 14.92
C PRO A 143 -3.77 18.34 14.03
N ARG A 144 -3.73 18.60 12.71
CA ARG A 144 -4.69 18.02 11.77
C ARG A 144 -4.54 16.50 11.64
N GLU A 145 -3.31 16.00 11.66
CA GLU A 145 -3.04 14.56 11.65
C GLU A 145 -3.63 13.88 12.89
N SER A 146 -3.43 14.48 14.07
CA SER A 146 -4.03 13.99 15.32
C SER A 146 -5.56 13.95 15.25
N LEU A 147 -6.18 14.97 14.66
CA LEU A 147 -7.62 15.00 14.46
C LEU A 147 -8.07 13.89 13.51
N LEU A 148 -7.41 13.72 12.36
CA LEU A 148 -7.72 12.66 11.39
C LEU A 148 -7.63 11.27 12.02
N LEU A 149 -6.56 11.00 12.79
CA LEU A 149 -6.40 9.75 13.53
C LEU A 149 -7.54 9.55 14.54
N SER A 150 -7.94 10.60 15.26
CA SER A 150 -9.08 10.53 16.19
C SER A 150 -10.40 10.22 15.47
N PHE A 151 -10.67 10.83 14.32
CA PHE A 151 -11.87 10.57 13.53
C PHE A 151 -11.89 9.15 12.96
N LEU A 152 -10.77 8.68 12.41
CA LEU A 152 -10.66 7.32 11.86
C LEU A 152 -10.83 6.27 12.96
N THR A 153 -10.14 6.45 14.10
CA THR A 153 -10.30 5.54 15.25
C THR A 153 -11.73 5.50 15.75
N TRP A 154 -12.41 6.64 15.89
CA TRP A 154 -13.84 6.66 16.25
C TRP A 154 -14.70 5.94 15.20
N THR A 155 -14.49 6.22 13.92
CA THR A 155 -15.29 5.62 12.83
C THR A 155 -15.15 4.10 12.78
N PHE A 156 -13.96 3.57 13.06
CA PHE A 156 -13.73 2.12 13.08
C PHE A 156 -14.07 1.44 14.42
N LEU A 157 -14.07 2.18 15.54
CA LEU A 157 -14.38 1.62 16.87
C LEU A 157 -15.86 1.74 17.24
N LEU A 158 -16.60 2.73 16.74
CA LEU A 158 -18.04 2.90 17.00
C LEU A 158 -18.86 1.63 16.67
N PRO A 159 -18.68 0.96 15.52
CA PRO A 159 -19.40 -0.27 15.21
C PRO A 159 -19.05 -1.44 16.13
N ILE A 160 -17.85 -1.43 16.74
CA ILE A 160 -17.38 -2.47 17.66
C ILE A 160 -17.97 -2.27 19.06
N ILE A 161 -18.15 -1.03 19.50
CA ILE A 161 -18.74 -0.67 20.78
C ILE A 161 -20.26 -0.93 20.75
N ASP A 162 -20.94 -0.56 19.67
CA ASP A 162 -22.39 -0.83 19.51
C ASP A 162 -22.69 -2.34 19.51
N ASN A 163 -21.85 -3.15 18.86
CA ASN A 163 -22.00 -4.61 18.84
C ASN A 163 -21.75 -5.29 20.21
N ARG A 164 -21.16 -4.58 21.18
CA ARG A 164 -21.06 -5.06 22.57
C ARG A 164 -22.29 -4.69 23.39
N SER A 165 -22.99 -3.61 23.06
CA SER A 165 -24.22 -3.21 23.76
C SER A 165 -25.43 -4.06 23.36
N GLY A 166 -25.42 -4.70 22.19
CA GLY A 166 -26.51 -5.54 21.67
C GLY A 166 -26.48 -7.02 22.06
N ARG A 167 -25.61 -7.47 22.98
CA ARG A 167 -25.54 -8.89 23.42
C ARG A 167 -26.07 -9.12 24.84
N HIS A 168 -27.03 -8.31 25.29
CA HIS A 168 -27.57 -8.44 26.64
C HIS A 168 -29.09 -8.30 26.74
N GLU A 169 -29.84 -8.75 25.74
CA GLU A 169 -31.29 -8.93 25.85
C GLU A 169 -31.69 -10.04 24.88
N ASP A 170 -31.73 -11.28 25.38
CA ASP A 170 -32.52 -12.41 24.90
C ASP A 170 -32.24 -13.64 25.78
N TYR A 171 -32.63 -13.52 27.05
CA TYR A 171 -32.94 -14.66 27.92
C TYR A 171 -34.07 -14.21 28.84
N PHE A 172 -35.32 -14.41 28.40
CA PHE A 172 -36.45 -14.97 29.15
C PHE A 172 -37.71 -14.96 28.28
#